data_AF-A0A1V8M7G2-F1
#
_entry.id   AF-A0A1V8M7G2-F1
#
_cell.length_a   1.000
_cell.length_b   1.000
_cell.length_c   1.000
_cell.angle_alpha   90.00
_cell.angle_beta   90.00
_cell.angle_gamma   90.00
#
_symmetry.space_group_name_H-M   'P 1'
#
loop_
_entity.id
_entity.type
_entity.pdbx_description
1 polymer ?
#
loop_
_entity_poly.entity_id
_entity_poly.type
_entity_poly.pdbx_seq_one_letter_code
_entity_poly.pdbx_strand_id
1 'polypeptide(L)'
;MYKCKEIIELTSQNMDTTLPWATRMELKLHYLICKTCLRYARQLGMIQKALGDMDGHTVSCQLPEAAKQRIAKKLQQAKETSES
;
A
#
# COMPACT_ATOMS: atom_id res chain seq x y z
N MET A 1 -19.77 -0.73 -12.66
CA MET A 1 -20.08 -2.05 -12.06
C MET A 1 -18.91 -2.98 -12.35
N TYR A 2 -17.86 -2.85 -11.56
CA TYR A 2 -16.78 -3.84 -11.56
C TYR A 2 -17.30 -5.23 -11.21
N LYS A 3 -16.74 -6.24 -11.88
CA LYS A 3 -16.94 -7.65 -11.53
C LYS A 3 -16.27 -7.93 -10.20
N CYS A 4 -16.76 -8.94 -9.47
CA CYS A 4 -16.20 -9.35 -8.18
C CYS A 4 -14.67 -9.58 -8.23
N LYS A 5 -14.14 -10.04 -9.37
CA LYS A 5 -12.70 -10.24 -9.59
C LYS A 5 -11.92 -8.92 -9.56
N GLU A 6 -12.39 -7.90 -10.27
CA GLU A 6 -11.78 -6.57 -10.32
C GLU A 6 -11.86 -5.90 -8.95
N ILE A 7 -12.95 -6.11 -8.21
CA ILE A 7 -13.10 -5.64 -6.84
C ILE A 7 -12.07 -6.27 -5.91
N ILE A 8 -11.86 -7.58 -6.01
CA ILE A 8 -10.86 -8.30 -5.20
C ILE A 8 -9.45 -7.77 -5.51
N GLU A 9 -9.12 -7.60 -6.79
CA GLU A 9 -7.83 -7.08 -7.25
C GLU A 9 -7.59 -5.64 -6.77
N LEU A 10 -8.58 -4.76 -6.93
CA LEU A 10 -8.52 -3.39 -6.42
C LEU A 10 -8.43 -3.35 -4.89
N THR A 11 -9.12 -4.25 -4.19
CA THR A 11 -9.04 -4.33 -2.72
C THR A 11 -7.62 -4.72 -2.28
N SER A 12 -6.95 -5.61 -3.01
CA SER A 12 -5.54 -5.94 -2.79
C SER A 12 -4.61 -4.77 -3.12
N GLN A 13 -4.82 -4.09 -4.25
CA GLN A 13 -4.00 -2.92 -4.65
C GLN A 13 -4.13 -1.75 -3.68
N ASN A 14 -5.30 -1.61 -3.02
CA ASN A 14 -5.51 -0.63 -1.96
C ASN A 14 -4.58 -0.84 -0.76
N MET A 15 -4.05 -2.05 -0.58
CA MET A 15 -3.12 -2.38 0.51
C MET A 15 -1.72 -1.84 0.22
N ASP A 16 -1.28 -1.85 -1.04
CA ASP A 16 0.06 -1.39 -1.43
C ASP A 16 0.09 0.10 -1.79
N THR A 17 -1.03 0.66 -2.26
CA THR A 17 -1.09 2.02 -2.78
C THR A 17 -2.38 2.76 -2.42
N THR A 18 -2.29 4.08 -2.25
CA THR A 18 -3.48 4.92 -2.05
C THR A 18 -4.27 5.03 -3.34
N LEU A 19 -5.38 4.27 -3.44
CA LEU A 19 -6.28 4.36 -4.57
C LEU A 19 -6.98 5.72 -4.68
N PRO A 20 -7.32 6.18 -5.91
CA PRO A 20 -8.16 7.35 -6.15
C PRO A 20 -9.49 7.29 -5.40
N TRP A 21 -9.98 8.44 -4.95
CA TRP A 21 -11.20 8.54 -4.15
C TRP A 21 -12.46 8.01 -4.88
N ALA A 22 -12.55 8.21 -6.20
CA ALA A 22 -13.64 7.67 -7.01
C ALA A 22 -13.72 6.13 -6.96
N THR A 23 -12.57 5.45 -7.06
CA THR A 23 -12.48 3.99 -6.97
C THR A 23 -12.90 3.47 -5.59
N ARG A 24 -12.59 4.22 -4.52
CA ARG A 24 -13.05 3.89 -3.16
C ARG A 24 -14.56 3.94 -3.03
N MET A 25 -15.21 4.90 -3.69
CA MET A 25 -16.68 5.02 -3.67
C MET A 25 -17.35 3.86 -4.44
N GLU A 26 -16.79 3.45 -5.57
CA GLU A 26 -17.32 2.31 -6.33
C GLU A 26 -17.15 0.97 -5.58
N LEU A 27 -16.02 0.79 -4.87
CA LEU A 27 -15.82 -0.36 -3.98
C LEU A 27 -16.89 -0.42 -2.88
N LYS A 28 -17.17 0.70 -2.21
CA LYS A 28 -18.23 0.79 -1.18
C LYS A 28 -19.59 0.41 -1.75
N LEU A 29 -19.93 0.91 -2.94
CA LEU A 29 -21.19 0.57 -3.60
C LEU A 29 -21.28 -0.93 -3.89
N HIS A 30 -20.19 -1.54 -4.38
CA HIS A 30 -20.16 -2.97 -4.66
C HIS A 30 -20.31 -3.82 -3.38
N TYR A 31 -19.72 -3.40 -2.27
CA TYR A 31 -19.85 -4.11 -0.99
C TYR A 31 -21.29 -4.07 -0.43
N LEU A 32 -22.10 -3.08 -0.79
CA LEU A 32 -23.51 -3.02 -0.40
C LEU A 32 -24.37 -4.06 -1.14
N ILE A 33 -24.01 -4.39 -2.38
CA ILE A 33 -24.76 -5.35 -3.22
C ILE A 33 -24.18 -6.77 -3.16
N CYS A 34 -22.91 -6.94 -2.82
CA CYS A 34 -22.22 -8.23 -2.81
C CYS A 34 -21.65 -8.56 -1.41
N LYS A 35 -22.35 -9.45 -0.70
CA LYS A 35 -21.94 -9.93 0.63
C LYS A 35 -20.58 -10.64 0.62
N THR A 36 -20.22 -11.32 -0.46
CA THR A 36 -18.95 -12.06 -0.57
C THR A 36 -17.76 -11.10 -0.60
N CYS A 37 -17.84 -10.06 -1.44
CA CYS A 37 -16.81 -9.03 -1.51
C CYS A 37 -16.70 -8.25 -0.20
N LEU A 38 -17.83 -7.98 0.48
CA LEU A 38 -17.82 -7.37 1.81
C LEU A 38 -17.09 -8.24 2.85
N ARG A 39 -17.32 -9.56 2.84
CA ARG A 39 -16.63 -10.50 3.76
C ARG A 39 -15.14 -10.54 3.49
N TYR A 40 -14.74 -10.62 2.21
CA TYR A 40 -13.34 -10.59 1.82
C TYR A 40 -12.65 -9.30 2.28
N ALA A 41 -13.25 -8.14 2.03
CA ALA A 41 -12.70 -6.85 2.47
C ALA A 41 -12.53 -6.77 4.00
N ARG A 42 -13.48 -7.32 4.77
CA ARG A 42 -13.36 -7.41 6.24
C ARG A 42 -12.22 -8.33 6.67
N GLN A 43 -12.09 -9.50 6.05
CA GLN A 43 -11.01 -10.44 6.35
C GLN A 43 -9.64 -9.81 6.08
N LEU A 44 -9.51 -9.12 4.95
CA LEU A 44 -8.28 -8.44 4.55
C LEU A 44 -7.94 -7.29 5.52
N GLY A 45 -8.94 -6.51 5.94
CA GLY A 45 -8.76 -5.47 6.96
C GLY A 45 -8.35 -6.02 8.33
N MET A 46 -8.83 -7.22 8.71
CA MET A 46 -8.37 -7.87 9.95
C MET A 46 -6.91 -8.31 9.85
N ILE A 47 -6.50 -8.87 8.71
CA ILE A 47 -5.10 -9.26 8.46
C ILE A 47 -4.21 -8.01 8.49
N GLN A 48 -4.61 -6.94 7.80
CA GLN A 48 -3.86 -5.68 7.81
C GLN A 48 -3.78 -5.08 9.21
N LYS A 49 -4.87 -5.09 9.98
CA LYS A 49 -4.85 -4.58 11.35
C LYS A 49 -3.92 -5.42 12.23
N ALA A 50 -3.93 -6.74 12.08
CA ALA A 50 -3.02 -7.61 12.81
C ALA A 50 -1.55 -7.36 12.42
N LEU A 51 -1.25 -7.20 11.12
CA LEU A 51 0.10 -6.85 10.65
C LEU A 51 0.52 -5.44 11.08
N GLY A 52 -0.39 -4.48 11.05
CA GLY A 52 -0.16 -3.09 11.49
C GLY A 52 -0.02 -2.96 13.01
N ASP A 53 -0.69 -3.78 13.81
CA ASP A 53 -0.47 -3.87 15.26
C ASP A 53 0.90 -4.49 15.58
N MET A 54 1.39 -5.39 14.72
CA MET A 54 2.78 -5.88 14.78
C MET A 54 3.79 -4.78 14.42
N ASP A 55 3.41 -3.78 13.61
CA ASP A 55 4.15 -2.53 13.41
C ASP A 55 4.11 -1.59 14.63
N GLY A 56 3.33 -1.88 15.68
CA GLY A 56 3.58 -1.29 17.01
C GLY A 56 4.98 -1.61 17.55
N HIS A 57 5.60 -2.65 17.00
CA HIS A 57 7.00 -3.04 17.14
C HIS A 57 7.80 -2.80 15.84
N THR A 58 7.44 -1.81 15.01
CA THR A 58 8.44 -1.21 14.11
C THR A 58 9.45 -0.53 15.02
N VAL A 59 10.44 -1.30 15.50
CA VAL A 59 11.74 -0.77 15.84
C VAL A 59 12.02 0.22 14.73
N SER A 60 12.18 1.49 15.07
CA SER A 60 12.49 2.55 14.13
C SER A 60 13.73 2.11 13.34
N CYS A 61 13.51 1.40 12.23
CA CYS A 61 14.51 0.90 11.30
C CYS A 61 14.93 2.09 10.45
N GLN A 62 15.37 3.14 11.14
CA GLN A 62 16.09 4.22 10.52
C GLN A 62 17.41 3.62 10.07
N LEU A 63 17.71 3.82 8.80
CA LEU A 63 19.04 3.53 8.30
C LEU A 63 20.05 4.25 9.22
N PRO A 64 21.13 3.58 9.64
CA PRO A 64 22.22 4.24 10.32
C PRO A 64 22.65 5.47 9.50
N GLU A 65 22.96 6.59 10.15
CA GLU A 65 23.28 7.84 9.45
C GLU A 65 24.40 7.65 8.41
N ALA A 66 25.37 6.78 8.70
CA ALA A 66 26.43 6.38 7.76
C ALA A 66 25.89 5.71 6.48
N ALA A 67 24.85 4.89 6.59
CA ALA A 67 24.20 4.26 5.44
C ALA A 67 23.39 5.28 4.61
N LYS A 68 22.68 6.20 5.27
CA LYS A 68 21.97 7.31 4.59
C LYS A 68 22.92 8.18 3.78
N GLN A 69 24.05 8.58 4.37
CA GLN A 69 25.05 9.42 3.71
C GLN A 69 25.69 8.74 2.49
N ARG A 70 25.98 7.44 2.58
CA ARG A 70 26.50 6.66 1.44
C ARG A 70 25.52 6.62 0.28
N ILE A 71 24.24 6.40 0.56
CA ILE A 71 23.18 6.35 -0.47
C ILE A 71 23.01 7.73 -1.11
N ALA A 72 22.92 8.79 -0.31
CA ALA A 72 22.79 10.16 -0.80
C ALA A 72 23.95 10.56 -1.74
N LYS A 73 25.20 10.23 -1.36
CA LYS A 73 26.37 10.52 -2.19
C LYS A 73 26.34 9.78 -3.53
N LYS A 74 25.89 8.52 -3.55
CA LYS A 74 25.77 7.73 -4.78
C LYS A 74 24.68 8.26 -5.72
N LEU A 75 23.57 8.74 -5.16
CA LEU A 75 22.49 9.38 -5.93
C LEU A 75 22.95 10.70 -6.57
N GLN A 76 23.72 11.52 -5.85
CA GLN A 76 24.30 12.76 -6.39
C GLN A 76 25.27 12.49 -7.55
N GLN A 77 26.17 11.52 -7.37
CA GLN A 77 27.12 11.12 -8.42
C GLN A 77 26.40 10.59 -9.67
N ALA A 78 25.34 9.81 -9.51
CA ALA A 78 24.55 9.31 -10.62
C ALA A 78 23.83 10.44 -11.37
N LYS A 79 23.36 11.46 -10.66
CA LYS A 79 22.74 12.64 -11.26
C LYS A 79 23.76 13.44 -12.09
N GLU A 80 24.94 13.70 -11.54
CA GLU A 80 26.02 14.42 -12.21
C GLU A 80 26.54 13.69 -13.47
N THR A 81 26.53 12.36 -13.45
CA THR A 81 26.95 11.53 -14.60
C THR A 81 25.87 11.44 -15.69
N SER A 82 24.62 11.80 -15.40
CA SER A 82 23.51 11.83 -16.36
C SER A 82 23.29 13.19 -17.04
N GLU A 83 23.89 14.25 -16.48
CA GLU A 83 23.85 15.62 -17.01
C GLU A 83 25.14 16.02 -17.76
N SER A 84 26.07 15.08 -17.98
CA SER A 84 27.28 15.26 -18.82
C SER A 84 27.26 14.37 -20.07
#